data_AF-A0A1E7HKY3-F1
#
_entry.id   AF-A0A1E7HKY3-F1
#
_cell.length_a   1.000
_cell.length_b   1.000
_cell.length_c   1.000
_cell.angle_alpha   90.00
_cell.angle_beta   90.00
_cell.angle_gamma   90.00
#
_symmetry.space_group_name_H-M   'P 1'
#
loop_
_entity.id
_entity.type
_entity.pdbx_description
1 polymer ?
#
loop_
_entity_poly.entity_id
_entity_poly.type
_entity_poly.pdbx_seq_one_letter_code
_entity_poly.pdbx_strand_id
1 'polypeptide(L)'
;MGETPVKDITSRTIVAISGASGSIYGIRLLKALLGMPLEVHLIISREAKTVMAHELGFDNGSDLEDLFEKEDVRFHKAARLIRHEPDDFLADVASGSFRHQGMAIAPCSMKTLAAVASGYAVNLVERAADVCLKEKRRLVLVPRETPLNRIHLENMLTAHKAGAVILPPSPGFYFHPGQINDLVDFVVARVLDQLKIDQDLVGEWGRGG
;
A
#
# COMPACT_ATOMS: atom_id res chain seq x y z
N MET A 1 35.78 -8.27 15.38
CA MET A 1 34.65 -8.51 14.47
C MET A 1 33.63 -7.43 14.76
N GLY A 2 33.59 -6.37 13.94
CA GLY A 2 32.65 -5.28 14.14
C GLY A 2 31.26 -5.74 13.76
N GLU A 3 30.32 -5.69 14.71
CA GLU A 3 28.91 -5.85 14.40
C GLU A 3 28.55 -4.82 13.32
N THR A 4 28.19 -5.32 12.14
CA THR A 4 27.60 -4.48 11.10
C THR A 4 26.30 -3.95 11.70
N PRO A 5 26.03 -2.63 11.71
CA PRO A 5 24.77 -2.13 12.26
C PRO A 5 23.65 -2.84 11.50
N VAL A 6 22.78 -3.52 12.23
CA VAL A 6 21.54 -4.02 11.64
C VAL A 6 20.83 -2.79 11.11
N LYS A 7 20.83 -2.57 9.79
CA LYS A 7 20.00 -1.56 9.15
C LYS A 7 18.59 -1.77 9.71
N ASP A 8 18.08 -0.76 10.40
CA ASP A 8 16.82 -0.88 11.10
C ASP A 8 15.72 -1.22 10.09
N ILE A 9 15.15 -2.43 10.20
CA ILE A 9 14.18 -2.98 9.25
C ILE A 9 12.93 -2.07 9.18
N THR A 10 12.70 -1.28 10.23
CA THR A 10 11.60 -0.30 10.39
C THR A 10 11.68 0.86 9.40
N SER A 11 12.80 1.08 8.72
CA SER A 11 12.96 2.21 7.81
C SER A 11 12.53 1.90 6.37
N ARG A 12 11.97 0.72 6.07
CA ARG A 12 11.64 0.28 4.71
C ARG A 12 10.25 -0.30 4.61
N THR A 13 9.45 0.17 3.65
CA THR A 13 8.10 -0.35 3.40
C THR A 13 7.83 -0.49 1.90
N ILE A 14 6.96 -1.42 1.53
CA ILE A 14 6.50 -1.59 0.15
C ILE A 14 5.08 -1.03 0.01
N VAL A 15 4.85 -0.25 -1.04
CA VAL A 15 3.52 0.17 -1.46
C VAL A 15 3.29 -0.34 -2.87
N ALA A 16 2.20 -1.06 -3.07
CA ALA A 16 1.71 -1.40 -4.40
C ALA A 16 0.37 -0.73 -4.67
N ILE A 17 0.21 -0.21 -5.88
CA ILE A 17 -1.07 0.30 -6.38
C ILE A 17 -1.52 -0.66 -7.48
N SER A 18 -2.71 -1.26 -7.32
CA SER A 18 -3.27 -2.20 -8.31
C SER A 18 -4.55 -1.65 -8.94
N GLY A 19 -5.00 -2.27 -10.04
CA GLY A 19 -6.12 -1.80 -10.88
C GLY A 19 -7.52 -1.95 -10.27
N ALA A 20 -7.73 -1.48 -9.05
CA ALA A 20 -9.05 -1.17 -8.51
C ALA A 20 -9.19 0.34 -8.38
N SER A 21 -10.42 0.83 -8.44
CA SER A 21 -10.70 2.25 -8.19
C SER A 21 -10.45 2.63 -6.73
N GLY A 22 -10.22 3.91 -6.49
CA GLY A 22 -9.71 4.42 -5.23
C GLY A 22 -8.19 4.66 -5.29
N SER A 23 -7.65 5.05 -6.43
CA SER A 23 -6.23 5.38 -6.58
C SER A 23 -5.77 6.44 -5.57
N ILE A 24 -6.68 7.32 -5.13
CA ILE A 24 -6.43 8.32 -4.08
C ILE A 24 -5.90 7.72 -2.77
N TYR A 25 -6.30 6.49 -2.39
CA TYR A 25 -5.79 5.84 -1.19
C TYR A 25 -4.30 5.52 -1.31
N GLY A 26 -3.85 5.05 -2.48
CA GLY A 26 -2.45 4.75 -2.74
C GLY A 26 -1.60 6.02 -2.74
N ILE A 27 -2.08 7.09 -3.37
CA ILE A 27 -1.37 8.38 -3.41
C ILE A 27 -1.32 9.03 -2.04
N ARG A 28 -2.41 9.03 -1.28
CA ARG A 28 -2.42 9.58 0.07
C ARG A 28 -1.54 8.78 1.03
N LEU A 29 -1.49 7.46 0.89
CA LEU A 29 -0.55 6.61 1.62
C LEU A 29 0.90 6.95 1.29
N LEU A 30 1.25 7.12 0.01
CA LEU A 30 2.57 7.58 -0.41
C LEU A 30 2.90 8.95 0.17
N LYS A 31 1.95 9.91 0.13
CA LYS A 31 2.12 11.24 0.72
C LYS A 31 2.47 11.18 2.21
N ALA A 32 1.77 10.34 2.97
CA ALA A 32 2.04 10.16 4.40
C ALA A 32 3.43 9.54 4.64
N LEU A 33 3.75 8.45 3.94
CA LEU A 33 5.02 7.73 4.12
C LEU A 33 6.25 8.56 3.70
N LEU A 34 6.14 9.32 2.60
CA LEU A 34 7.23 10.15 2.10
C LEU A 34 7.47 11.40 2.99
N GLY A 35 6.49 11.78 3.81
CA GLY A 35 6.65 12.78 4.88
C GLY A 35 7.46 12.30 6.08
N MET A 36 7.90 11.03 6.09
CA MET A 36 8.63 10.39 7.19
C MET A 36 10.05 9.98 6.75
N PRO A 37 11.00 9.72 7.66
CA PRO A 37 12.35 9.23 7.33
C PRO A 37 12.35 7.75 6.88
N LEU A 38 11.55 7.41 5.87
CA LEU A 38 11.36 6.04 5.36
C LEU A 38 11.84 5.89 3.90
N GLU A 39 12.30 4.68 3.58
CA GLU A 39 12.54 4.20 2.22
C GLU A 39 11.30 3.43 1.74
N VAL A 40 10.62 3.99 0.75
CA VAL A 40 9.38 3.45 0.17
C VAL A 40 9.69 2.78 -1.17
N HIS A 41 9.39 1.50 -1.28
CA HIS A 41 9.47 0.75 -2.53
C HIS A 41 8.08 0.73 -3.18
N LEU A 42 7.96 1.38 -4.32
CA LEU A 42 6.69 1.54 -5.04
C LEU A 42 6.61 0.61 -6.25
N ILE A 43 5.50 -0.10 -6.37
CA ILE A 43 5.14 -0.89 -7.55
C ILE A 43 3.75 -0.45 -8.03
N ILE A 44 3.60 -0.03 -9.28
CA ILE A 44 2.29 0.36 -9.84
C ILE A 44 1.93 -0.62 -10.95
N SER A 45 0.88 -1.42 -10.77
CA SER A 45 0.46 -2.39 -11.79
C SER A 45 0.07 -1.72 -13.11
N ARG A 46 0.13 -2.45 -14.21
CA ARG A 46 -0.24 -1.92 -15.54
C ARG A 46 -1.69 -1.41 -15.55
N GLU A 47 -2.61 -2.16 -14.95
CA GLU A 47 -4.02 -1.79 -14.82
C GLU A 47 -4.22 -0.59 -13.88
N ALA A 48 -3.38 -0.43 -12.86
CA ALA A 48 -3.44 0.72 -11.95
C ALA A 48 -3.18 2.03 -12.69
N LYS A 49 -2.24 2.05 -13.65
CA LYS A 49 -1.96 3.25 -14.47
C LYS A 49 -3.22 3.74 -15.19
N THR A 50 -4.01 2.83 -15.78
CA THR A 50 -5.28 3.18 -16.45
C THR A 50 -6.33 3.73 -15.47
N VAL A 51 -6.44 3.14 -14.28
CA VAL A 51 -7.40 3.62 -13.27
C VAL A 51 -6.98 4.98 -12.70
N MET A 52 -5.70 5.16 -12.41
CA MET A 52 -5.13 6.43 -11.98
C MET A 52 -5.38 7.54 -13.01
N ALA A 53 -5.23 7.23 -14.30
CA ALA A 53 -5.52 8.17 -15.37
C ALA A 53 -6.96 8.65 -15.33
N HIS A 54 -7.90 7.71 -15.22
CA HIS A 54 -9.31 8.01 -15.19
C HIS A 54 -9.74 8.76 -13.92
N GLU A 55 -9.19 8.42 -12.75
CA GLU A 55 -9.65 8.97 -11.48
C GLU A 55 -8.94 10.25 -11.05
N LEU A 56 -7.64 10.37 -11.33
CA LEU A 56 -6.79 11.44 -10.85
C LEU A 56 -6.37 12.42 -11.95
N GLY A 57 -6.80 12.16 -13.20
CA GLY A 57 -6.44 12.95 -14.38
C GLY A 57 -4.96 12.80 -14.75
N PHE A 58 -4.42 11.59 -14.55
CA PHE A 58 -3.03 11.22 -14.81
C PHE A 58 -2.91 10.59 -16.20
N ASP A 59 -2.75 11.38 -17.28
CA ASP A 59 -2.65 10.79 -18.62
C ASP A 59 -1.49 9.78 -18.74
N ASN A 60 -1.56 8.89 -19.74
CA ASN A 60 -0.55 7.84 -20.00
C ASN A 60 0.88 8.34 -20.34
N GLY A 61 1.17 9.63 -20.12
CA GLY A 61 2.48 10.25 -20.26
C GLY A 61 2.83 11.27 -19.17
N SER A 62 1.95 11.56 -18.19
CA SER A 62 2.35 12.34 -17.01
C SER A 62 3.26 11.50 -16.13
N ASP A 63 4.31 12.10 -15.58
CA ASP A 63 5.20 11.40 -14.65
C ASP A 63 4.58 11.44 -13.26
N LEU A 64 4.89 10.45 -12.41
CA LEU A 64 4.38 10.39 -11.03
C LEU A 64 4.71 11.68 -10.25
N GLU A 65 5.77 12.37 -10.65
CA GLU A 65 6.21 13.70 -10.23
C GLU A 65 5.12 14.76 -10.41
N ASP A 66 4.41 14.79 -11.54
CA ASP A 66 3.34 15.76 -11.81
C ASP A 66 2.18 15.55 -10.82
N LEU A 67 1.87 14.28 -10.53
CA LEU A 67 0.86 13.92 -9.55
C LEU A 67 1.31 14.30 -8.13
N PHE A 68 2.58 14.10 -7.81
CA PHE A 68 3.14 14.52 -6.53
C PHE A 68 3.11 16.04 -6.35
N GLU A 69 3.35 16.81 -7.41
CA GLU A 69 3.21 18.26 -7.37
C GLU A 69 1.75 18.67 -7.15
N LYS A 70 0.82 18.13 -7.95
CA LYS A 70 -0.62 18.39 -7.85
C LYS A 70 -1.18 18.06 -6.47
N GLU A 71 -0.76 16.93 -5.90
CA GLU A 71 -1.22 16.45 -4.59
C GLU A 71 -0.38 16.98 -3.43
N ASP A 72 0.52 17.94 -3.67
CA ASP A 72 1.35 18.60 -2.66
C ASP A 72 2.13 17.58 -1.79
N VAL A 73 2.74 16.59 -2.43
CA VAL A 73 3.55 15.58 -1.73
C VAL A 73 4.86 16.22 -1.29
N ARG A 74 5.12 16.18 0.02
CA ARG A 74 6.32 16.75 0.64
C ARG A 74 7.20 15.62 1.17
N PHE A 75 8.42 15.58 0.67
CA PHE A 75 9.40 14.57 1.06
C PHE A 75 10.14 15.04 2.31
N HIS A 76 10.19 14.20 3.32
CA HIS A 76 11.14 14.36 4.40
C HIS A 76 12.57 14.25 3.84
N LYS A 77 13.52 15.02 4.38
CA LYS A 77 14.92 15.08 3.90
C LYS A 77 15.64 13.72 3.87
N ALA A 78 15.18 12.77 4.69
CA ALA A 78 15.71 11.42 4.78
C ALA A 78 14.81 10.36 4.11
N ALA A 79 13.70 10.77 3.48
CA ALA A 79 12.85 9.86 2.73
C ALA A 79 13.54 9.42 1.42
N ARG A 80 13.22 8.22 0.97
CA ARG A 80 13.63 7.69 -0.34
C ARG A 80 12.43 7.04 -1.01
N LEU A 81 12.27 7.27 -2.30
CA LEU A 81 11.30 6.56 -3.13
C LEU A 81 12.07 5.73 -4.17
N ILE A 82 11.82 4.43 -4.19
CA ILE A 82 12.41 3.48 -5.16
C ILE A 82 11.27 2.88 -5.96
N ARG A 83 11.21 3.16 -7.26
CA ARG A 83 10.18 2.64 -8.16
C ARG A 83 10.66 1.33 -8.78
N HIS A 84 9.76 0.37 -8.88
CA HIS A 84 10.00 -0.91 -9.56
C HIS A 84 8.94 -1.12 -10.63
N GLU A 85 9.36 -1.64 -11.77
CA GLU A 85 8.40 -2.05 -12.80
C GLU A 85 7.70 -3.35 -12.40
N PRO A 86 6.41 -3.54 -12.72
CA PRO A 86 5.66 -4.73 -12.33
C PRO A 86 6.23 -6.06 -12.84
N ASP A 87 7.04 -6.04 -13.90
CA ASP A 87 7.68 -7.20 -14.50
C ASP A 87 9.16 -7.38 -14.07
N ASP A 88 9.69 -6.51 -13.20
CA ASP A 88 11.05 -6.63 -12.70
C ASP A 88 11.15 -7.63 -11.54
N PHE A 89 11.33 -8.91 -11.87
CA PHE A 89 11.55 -9.97 -10.89
C PHE A 89 12.95 -9.99 -10.27
N LEU A 90 13.87 -9.13 -10.74
CA LEU A 90 15.22 -8.99 -10.18
C LEU A 90 15.29 -7.89 -9.12
N ALA A 91 14.21 -7.12 -8.94
CA ALA A 91 14.07 -6.14 -7.87
C ALA A 91 14.26 -6.77 -6.49
N ASP A 92 14.86 -6.01 -5.57
CA ASP A 92 15.13 -6.43 -4.19
C ASP A 92 13.88 -7.02 -3.49
N VAL A 93 12.71 -6.40 -3.72
CA VAL A 93 11.43 -6.77 -3.12
C VAL A 93 10.89 -8.13 -3.58
N ALA A 94 11.46 -8.73 -4.64
CA ALA A 94 11.15 -10.08 -5.09
C ALA A 94 11.80 -11.19 -4.23
N SER A 95 12.70 -10.82 -3.32
CA SER A 95 13.47 -11.74 -2.47
C SER A 95 13.14 -11.62 -0.99
N GLY A 96 13.03 -12.76 -0.31
CA GLY A 96 12.91 -12.82 1.15
C GLY A 96 14.17 -12.36 1.89
N SER A 97 15.34 -12.37 1.26
CA SER A 97 16.57 -11.85 1.87
C SER A 97 16.58 -10.33 2.02
N PHE A 98 15.82 -9.62 1.19
CA PHE A 98 15.59 -8.20 1.34
C PHE A 98 14.64 -7.95 2.51
N ARG A 99 15.14 -7.26 3.54
CA ARG A 99 14.40 -6.99 4.78
C ARG A 99 13.68 -5.65 4.69
N HIS A 100 12.39 -5.68 4.99
CA HIS A 100 11.48 -4.53 5.08
C HIS A 100 10.41 -4.85 6.14
N GLN A 101 9.69 -3.83 6.64
CA GLN A 101 8.72 -4.00 7.73
C GLN A 101 7.39 -4.63 7.28
N GLY A 102 7.03 -4.41 6.01
CA GLY A 102 5.79 -4.92 5.44
C GLY A 102 5.46 -4.32 4.09
N MET A 103 4.26 -4.61 3.62
CA MET A 103 3.70 -4.18 2.35
C MET A 103 2.24 -3.79 2.49
N ALA A 104 1.83 -2.73 1.80
CA ALA A 104 0.42 -2.41 1.57
C ALA A 104 0.10 -2.43 0.08
N ILE A 105 -1.03 -3.03 -0.29
CA ILE A 105 -1.61 -2.94 -1.64
C ILE A 105 -2.85 -2.03 -1.58
N ALA A 106 -2.72 -0.78 -2.02
CA ALA A 106 -3.72 0.26 -1.86
C ALA A 106 -3.93 1.07 -3.15
N PRO A 107 -5.07 0.92 -3.84
CA PRO A 107 -6.10 -0.10 -3.65
C PRO A 107 -5.65 -1.49 -4.14
N CYS A 108 -6.32 -2.53 -3.64
CA CYS A 108 -6.15 -3.93 -4.05
C CYS A 108 -7.34 -4.36 -4.93
N SER A 109 -7.06 -4.77 -6.16
CA SER A 109 -8.07 -5.35 -7.06
C SER A 109 -8.44 -6.77 -6.66
N MET A 110 -9.65 -7.21 -7.00
CA MET A 110 -10.06 -8.60 -6.78
C MET A 110 -9.18 -9.59 -7.55
N LYS A 111 -8.63 -9.20 -8.70
CA LYS A 111 -7.63 -9.97 -9.46
C LYS A 111 -6.34 -10.14 -8.66
N THR A 112 -5.78 -9.04 -8.13
CA THR A 112 -4.56 -9.07 -7.31
C THR A 112 -4.78 -9.86 -6.02
N LEU A 113 -5.92 -9.66 -5.35
CA LEU A 113 -6.30 -10.43 -4.16
C LEU A 113 -6.37 -11.93 -4.47
N ALA A 114 -6.99 -12.32 -5.60
CA ALA A 114 -7.06 -13.73 -6.00
C ALA A 114 -5.67 -14.33 -6.24
N ALA A 115 -4.76 -13.58 -6.88
CA ALA A 115 -3.39 -14.01 -7.11
C ALA A 115 -2.57 -14.15 -5.81
N VAL A 116 -2.79 -13.26 -4.84
CA VAL A 116 -2.20 -13.37 -3.49
C VAL A 116 -2.77 -14.59 -2.76
N ALA A 117 -4.08 -14.80 -2.80
CA ALA A 117 -4.73 -15.93 -2.14
C ALA A 117 -4.30 -17.29 -2.71
N SER A 118 -4.01 -17.37 -4.01
CA SER A 118 -3.55 -18.60 -4.67
C SER A 118 -2.04 -18.79 -4.66
N GLY A 119 -1.26 -17.76 -4.29
CA GLY A 119 0.20 -17.77 -4.36
C GLY A 119 0.75 -17.80 -5.79
N TYR A 120 0.01 -17.28 -6.77
CA TYR A 120 0.38 -17.41 -8.20
C TYR A 120 1.64 -16.62 -8.57
N ALA A 121 1.79 -15.41 -8.03
CA ALA A 121 3.02 -14.60 -8.09
C ALA A 121 3.58 -14.35 -9.52
N VAL A 122 2.75 -13.95 -10.48
CA VAL A 122 3.15 -13.74 -11.89
C VAL A 122 3.60 -12.31 -12.24
N ASN A 123 3.57 -11.40 -11.28
CA ASN A 123 4.23 -10.09 -11.37
C ASN A 123 4.84 -9.70 -10.03
N LEU A 124 5.59 -8.61 -10.01
CA LEU A 124 6.32 -8.13 -8.83
C LEU A 124 5.39 -7.74 -7.67
N VAL A 125 4.18 -7.23 -7.93
CA VAL A 125 3.20 -6.92 -6.86
C VAL A 125 2.82 -8.20 -6.13
N GLU A 126 2.45 -9.23 -6.88
CA GLU A 126 2.03 -10.52 -6.33
C GLU A 126 3.21 -11.26 -5.70
N ARG A 127 4.40 -11.16 -6.30
CA ARG A 127 5.63 -11.78 -5.78
C ARG A 127 6.08 -11.12 -4.48
N ALA A 128 6.07 -9.80 -4.38
CA ALA A 128 6.40 -9.11 -3.14
C ALA A 128 5.39 -9.44 -2.02
N ALA A 129 4.11 -9.60 -2.35
CA ALA A 129 3.09 -10.04 -1.41
C ALA A 129 3.32 -11.49 -0.93
N ASP A 130 3.64 -12.41 -1.84
CA ASP A 130 4.03 -13.80 -1.51
C ASP A 130 5.27 -13.83 -0.60
N VAL A 131 6.27 -12.99 -0.89
CA VAL A 131 7.44 -12.80 -0.01
C VAL A 131 7.04 -12.32 1.38
N CYS A 132 6.09 -11.38 1.49
CA CYS A 132 5.60 -10.93 2.80
C CYS A 132 4.99 -12.09 3.59
N LEU A 133 4.12 -12.89 2.96
CA LEU A 133 3.45 -14.00 3.62
C LEU A 133 4.43 -15.09 4.06
N LYS A 134 5.33 -15.54 3.17
CA LYS A 134 6.28 -16.62 3.49
C LYS A 134 7.31 -16.22 4.56
N GLU A 135 7.68 -14.94 4.62
CA GLU A 135 8.60 -14.39 5.63
C GLU A 135 7.86 -13.89 6.89
N LYS A 136 6.54 -14.09 6.97
CA LYS A 136 5.67 -13.63 8.08
C LYS A 136 5.77 -12.13 8.36
N ARG A 137 5.93 -11.32 7.32
CA ARG A 137 5.90 -9.86 7.37
C ARG A 137 4.47 -9.36 7.22
N ARG A 138 4.23 -8.11 7.63
CA ARG A 138 2.91 -7.49 7.49
C ARG A 138 2.57 -7.34 6.01
N LEU A 139 1.39 -7.83 5.62
CA LEU A 139 0.78 -7.59 4.33
C LEU A 139 -0.62 -7.02 4.55
N VAL A 140 -0.85 -5.78 4.14
CA VAL A 140 -2.16 -5.12 4.20
C VAL A 140 -2.74 -5.06 2.79
N LEU A 141 -3.91 -5.66 2.60
CA LEU A 141 -4.66 -5.62 1.35
C LEU A 141 -5.82 -4.66 1.54
N VAL A 142 -5.95 -3.66 0.65
CA VAL A 142 -7.05 -2.68 0.68
C VAL A 142 -8.05 -2.97 -0.45
N PRO A 143 -8.86 -4.04 -0.37
CA PRO A 143 -9.73 -4.46 -1.45
C PRO A 143 -10.84 -3.45 -1.74
N ARG A 144 -10.92 -2.90 -2.96
CA ARG A 144 -12.02 -2.01 -3.37
C ARG A 144 -12.96 -2.70 -4.36
N GLU A 145 -14.04 -3.26 -3.85
CA GLU A 145 -15.13 -3.81 -4.66
C GLU A 145 -16.46 -3.75 -3.91
N THR A 146 -17.58 -3.57 -4.63
CA THR A 146 -18.93 -3.76 -4.09
C THR A 146 -19.96 -3.90 -5.22
N PRO A 147 -20.92 -4.84 -5.14
CA PRO A 147 -21.07 -5.88 -4.13
C PRO A 147 -20.01 -6.99 -4.24
N LEU A 148 -19.89 -7.81 -3.19
CA LEU A 148 -18.96 -8.94 -3.18
C LEU A 148 -19.67 -10.21 -3.61
N ASN A 149 -19.07 -10.95 -4.55
CA ASN A 149 -19.48 -12.32 -4.85
C ASN A 149 -18.80 -13.31 -3.89
N ARG A 150 -19.22 -14.59 -3.94
CA ARG A 150 -18.67 -15.66 -3.11
C ARG A 150 -17.16 -15.85 -3.30
N ILE A 151 -16.66 -15.75 -4.53
CA ILE A 151 -15.24 -15.94 -4.86
C ILE A 151 -14.39 -14.86 -4.18
N HIS A 152 -14.85 -13.61 -4.18
CA HIS A 152 -14.17 -12.51 -3.49
C HIS A 152 -14.05 -12.79 -1.99
N LEU A 153 -15.14 -13.24 -1.36
CA LEU A 153 -15.17 -13.57 0.08
C LEU A 153 -14.25 -14.74 0.43
N GLU A 154 -14.26 -15.80 -0.38
CA GLU A 154 -13.39 -16.97 -0.18
C GLU A 154 -11.91 -16.61 -0.36
N ASN A 155 -11.56 -15.77 -1.34
CA ASN A 155 -10.21 -15.27 -1.54
C ASN A 155 -9.75 -14.37 -0.39
N MET A 156 -10.61 -13.46 0.09
CA MET A 156 -10.32 -12.63 1.27
C MET A 156 -10.06 -13.50 2.51
N LEU A 157 -10.90 -14.51 2.74
CA LEU A 157 -10.72 -15.45 3.85
C LEU A 157 -9.41 -16.24 3.72
N THR A 158 -9.08 -16.69 2.51
CA THR A 158 -7.85 -17.46 2.23
C THR A 158 -6.61 -16.62 2.48
N ALA A 159 -6.54 -15.41 1.92
CA ALA A 159 -5.45 -14.47 2.17
C ALA A 159 -5.34 -14.11 3.66
N HIS A 160 -6.46 -13.91 4.35
CA HIS A 160 -6.47 -13.66 5.79
C HIS A 160 -5.88 -14.82 6.60
N LYS A 161 -6.28 -16.06 6.30
CA LYS A 161 -5.74 -17.27 6.94
C LYS A 161 -4.24 -17.44 6.69
N ALA A 162 -3.73 -16.96 5.55
CA ALA A 162 -2.30 -16.95 5.26
C ALA A 162 -1.50 -15.87 6.04
N GLY A 163 -2.18 -14.93 6.70
CA GLY A 163 -1.56 -13.89 7.51
C GLY A 163 -1.73 -12.47 6.98
N ALA A 164 -2.45 -12.26 5.87
CA ALA A 164 -2.76 -10.93 5.38
C ALA A 164 -3.82 -10.23 6.24
N VAL A 165 -3.72 -8.90 6.32
CA VAL A 165 -4.79 -8.04 6.83
C VAL A 165 -5.70 -7.65 5.67
N ILE A 166 -6.99 -7.93 5.82
CA ILE A 166 -8.02 -7.52 4.87
C ILE A 166 -8.65 -6.22 5.39
N LEU A 167 -8.36 -5.10 4.73
CA LEU A 167 -8.75 -3.76 5.15
C LEU A 167 -9.53 -3.07 4.02
N PRO A 168 -10.81 -3.39 3.80
CA PRO A 168 -11.59 -2.71 2.77
C PRO A 168 -11.66 -1.19 3.06
N PRO A 169 -11.68 -0.34 2.03
CA PRO A 169 -11.81 1.12 2.18
C PRO A 169 -13.26 1.48 2.53
N SER A 170 -13.67 1.14 3.76
CA SER A 170 -14.98 1.41 4.34
C SER A 170 -14.79 2.42 5.49
N PRO A 171 -14.61 3.72 5.18
CA PRO A 171 -14.26 4.71 6.19
C PRO A 171 -15.37 4.88 7.23
N GLY A 172 -14.96 5.08 8.48
CA GLY A 172 -15.89 5.47 9.55
C GLY A 172 -16.37 6.90 9.40
N PHE A 173 -17.46 7.25 10.08
CA PHE A 173 -18.00 8.62 10.10
C PHE A 173 -18.04 9.23 11.50
N TYR A 174 -17.58 8.49 12.52
CA TYR A 174 -17.66 8.87 13.92
C TYR A 174 -16.79 10.10 14.29
N PHE A 175 -15.89 10.51 13.40
CA PHE A 175 -15.01 11.67 13.58
C PHE A 175 -15.50 12.90 12.79
N HIS A 176 -16.73 12.85 12.26
CA HIS A 176 -17.41 13.95 11.58
C HIS A 176 -16.58 14.57 10.42
N PRO A 177 -16.25 13.77 9.39
CA PRO A 177 -15.45 14.24 8.25
C PRO A 177 -16.13 15.43 7.55
N GLY A 178 -15.37 16.49 7.28
CA GLY A 178 -15.82 17.69 6.58
C GLY A 178 -15.59 17.64 5.06
N GLN A 179 -14.66 16.79 4.61
CA GLN A 179 -14.29 16.65 3.21
C GLN A 179 -13.91 15.19 2.86
N ILE A 180 -13.84 14.90 1.56
CA ILE A 180 -13.49 13.56 1.05
C ILE A 180 -12.12 13.10 1.58
N ASN A 181 -11.15 14.01 1.66
CA ASN A 181 -9.80 13.67 2.13
C ASN A 181 -9.79 13.16 3.57
N ASP A 182 -10.74 13.59 4.40
CA ASP A 182 -10.83 13.10 5.78
C ASP A 182 -11.24 11.61 5.81
N LEU A 183 -12.09 11.18 4.87
CA LEU A 183 -12.45 9.76 4.67
C LEU A 183 -11.27 8.95 4.11
N VAL A 184 -10.48 9.55 3.23
CA VAL A 184 -9.25 8.92 2.71
C VAL A 184 -8.23 8.73 3.82
N ASP A 185 -8.03 9.77 4.64
CA ASP A 185 -7.12 9.78 5.78
C ASP A 185 -7.49 8.73 6.81
N PHE A 186 -8.78 8.50 7.03
CA PHE A 186 -9.24 7.39 7.86
C PHE A 186 -8.71 6.03 7.38
N VAL A 187 -8.87 5.71 6.11
CA VAL A 187 -8.43 4.41 5.58
C VAL A 187 -6.91 4.32 5.62
N VAL A 188 -6.20 5.38 5.23
CA VAL A 188 -4.73 5.43 5.22
C VAL A 188 -4.16 5.32 6.64
N ALA A 189 -4.75 5.99 7.62
CA ALA A 189 -4.38 5.85 9.03
C ALA A 189 -4.47 4.39 9.49
N ARG A 190 -5.55 3.68 9.15
CA ARG A 190 -5.69 2.25 9.48
C ARG A 190 -4.67 1.37 8.76
N VAL A 191 -4.26 1.71 7.55
CA VAL A 191 -3.16 1.00 6.85
C VAL A 191 -1.84 1.20 7.60
N LEU A 192 -1.51 2.43 7.99
CA LEU A 192 -0.30 2.76 8.75
C LEU A 192 -0.28 2.08 10.13
N ASP A 193 -1.40 2.08 10.85
CA ASP A 193 -1.58 1.38 12.15
C ASP A 193 -1.25 -0.13 12.04
N GLN A 194 -1.63 -0.77 10.93
CA GLN A 194 -1.39 -2.20 10.68
C GLN A 194 0.05 -2.48 10.27
N LEU A 195 0.68 -1.55 9.56
CA LEU A 195 2.11 -1.57 9.25
C LEU A 195 3.00 -1.20 10.45
N LYS A 196 2.40 -0.74 11.57
CA LYS A 196 3.12 -0.26 12.76
C LYS A 196 3.98 0.97 12.47
N ILE A 197 3.43 1.87 11.67
CA ILE A 197 4.02 3.17 11.35
C ILE A 197 3.17 4.23 12.06
N ASP A 198 3.81 5.05 12.88
CA ASP A 198 3.14 6.13 13.60
C ASP A 198 2.54 7.14 12.61
N GLN A 199 1.34 7.63 12.91
CA GLN A 199 0.58 8.53 12.05
C GLN A 199 -0.20 9.54 12.88
N ASP A 200 -0.39 10.74 12.32
CA ASP A 200 -1.13 11.86 12.91
C ASP A 200 -2.33 12.28 12.04
N LEU A 201 -2.71 11.46 11.06
CA LEU A 201 -3.84 11.67 10.16
C LEU A 201 -5.19 11.56 10.89
N VAL A 202 -5.29 10.60 11.81
CA VAL A 202 -6.47 10.37 12.64
C VAL A 202 -6.05 10.09 14.07
N GLY A 203 -6.60 10.87 15.00
CA GLY A 203 -6.34 10.71 16.44
C GLY A 203 -6.83 9.38 17.02
N GLU A 204 -6.22 8.98 18.13
CA GLU A 204 -6.64 7.79 18.88
C GLU A 204 -8.05 7.97 19.46
N TRP A 205 -8.89 6.95 19.33
CA TRP A 205 -10.23 6.97 19.92
C TRP A 205 -10.16 7.14 21.44
N GLY A 206 -10.99 8.04 21.99
CA GLY A 206 -11.06 8.30 23.42
C GLY A 206 -9.95 9.20 23.99
N ARG A 207 -8.93 9.53 23.20
CA ARG A 207 -8.00 10.63 23.50
C ARG A 207 -8.51 11.90 22.81
N GLY A 208 -9.61 12.43 23.34
CA GLY A 208 -10.13 13.72 22.88
C GLY A 208 -9.16 14.85 23.20
N GLY A 209 -8.95 15.74 22.22
CA GLY A 209 -8.59 17.12 22.49
C GLY A 209 -9.81 17.92 22.90
#